data_AF-A0A9N9IMK4-F1
#
_entry.id   AF-A0A9N9IMK4-F1
#
_cell.length_a   1.000
_cell.length_b   1.000
_cell.length_c   1.000
_cell.angle_alpha   90.00
_cell.angle_beta   90.00
_cell.angle_gamma   90.00
#
_symmetry.space_group_name_H-M   'P 1'
#
loop_
_entity.id
_entity.type
_entity.pdbx_description
1 polymer ?
#
loop_
_entity_poly.entity_id
_entity_poly.type
_entity_poly.pdbx_seq_one_letter_code
_entity_poly.pdbx_strand_id
1 'polypeptide(L)'
;MTAATSSVPDIARPSMNAMKRRSIIIPQPANHRKLKDAVKKIVDEILELFIEAQQIGKDDNGITNMILDHTKKRNTNAVEVLEWLLCNQHTLQYKTLLGYFYLHDIGTEIDTRKAYVLYLAAAKKDYPIAQYLLEMAIHYYTKASKLGHESSQVVLNKLLKATSSPPSS
;
A
#
# COMPACT_ATOMS: atom_id res chain seq x y z
N MET A 1 46.75 -20.25 -58.94
CA MET A 1 47.18 -19.14 -58.08
C MET A 1 46.02 -18.82 -57.12
N THR A 2 46.33 -18.81 -55.83
CA THR A 2 45.62 -18.12 -54.70
C THR A 2 44.14 -18.47 -54.47
N ALA A 3 43.78 -19.36 -53.54
CA ALA A 3 43.83 -19.26 -52.08
C ALA A 3 43.03 -18.06 -51.51
N ALA A 4 41.90 -18.36 -50.86
CA ALA A 4 41.45 -17.69 -49.63
C ALA A 4 40.20 -18.41 -49.07
N THR A 5 40.43 -19.44 -48.27
CA THR A 5 39.47 -19.89 -47.25
C THR A 5 39.45 -18.83 -46.13
N SER A 6 38.38 -18.02 -46.05
CA SER A 6 38.14 -17.16 -44.90
C SER A 6 37.17 -17.86 -43.95
N SER A 7 37.75 -18.50 -42.94
CA SER A 7 37.02 -18.98 -41.75
C SER A 7 36.63 -17.74 -40.94
N VAL A 8 35.34 -17.44 -40.89
CA VAL A 8 34.81 -16.38 -40.01
C VAL A 8 34.84 -16.93 -38.58
N PRO A 9 35.50 -16.28 -37.61
CA PRO A 9 35.52 -16.75 -36.25
C PRO A 9 34.13 -16.58 -35.62
N ASP A 10 33.66 -17.65 -34.98
CA ASP A 10 32.41 -17.70 -34.23
C ASP A 10 32.45 -16.67 -33.08
N ILE A 11 31.79 -15.53 -33.28
CA ILE A 11 31.63 -14.49 -32.25
C ILE A 11 30.62 -15.04 -31.26
N ALA A 12 31.11 -15.66 -30.20
CA ALA A 12 30.33 -16.04 -29.04
C ALA A 12 29.44 -14.87 -28.61
N ARG A 13 28.12 -15.05 -28.75
CA ARG A 13 27.10 -14.10 -28.30
C ARG A 13 27.30 -13.88 -26.79
N PRO A 14 27.55 -12.65 -26.30
CA PRO A 14 27.78 -12.45 -24.88
C PRO A 14 26.56 -12.90 -24.07
N SER A 15 26.79 -13.77 -23.09
CA SER A 15 25.78 -14.24 -22.14
C SER A 15 25.11 -13.06 -21.44
N MET A 16 23.78 -13.02 -21.46
CA MET A 16 22.92 -11.97 -20.85
C MET A 16 23.04 -11.85 -19.32
N ASN A 17 23.91 -12.62 -18.67
CA ASN A 17 24.03 -12.67 -17.21
C ASN A 17 25.18 -11.84 -16.60
N ALA A 18 25.78 -10.90 -17.35
CA ALA A 18 26.78 -9.98 -16.81
C ALA A 18 26.28 -8.54 -16.59
N MET A 19 24.99 -8.25 -16.76
CA MET A 19 24.40 -6.96 -16.39
C MET A 19 23.85 -7.02 -14.97
N LYS A 20 24.74 -7.16 -13.99
CA LYS A 20 24.40 -6.80 -12.59
C LYS A 20 24.01 -5.33 -12.64
N ARG A 21 22.71 -5.04 -12.60
CA ARG A 21 22.15 -3.68 -12.59
C ARG A 21 22.86 -2.89 -11.50
N ARG A 22 23.92 -2.15 -11.86
CA ARG A 22 24.39 -1.04 -11.06
C ARG A 22 23.25 -0.04 -11.15
N SER A 23 22.42 -0.02 -10.12
CA SER A 23 21.41 1.01 -9.91
C SER A 23 22.12 2.34 -10.10
N ILE A 24 21.89 3.00 -11.23
CA ILE A 24 22.35 4.37 -11.44
C ILE A 24 21.54 5.17 -10.43
N ILE A 25 22.17 5.47 -9.28
CA ILE A 25 21.62 6.44 -8.34
C ILE A 25 21.82 7.77 -9.03
N ILE A 26 20.83 8.21 -9.80
CA ILE A 26 20.74 9.61 -10.23
C ILE A 26 20.42 10.38 -8.95
N PRO A 27 21.34 11.22 -8.42
CA PRO A 27 21.02 12.03 -7.25
C PRO A 27 19.87 12.96 -7.61
N GLN A 28 18.74 12.76 -6.93
CA GLN A 28 17.57 13.60 -7.08
C GLN A 28 17.93 15.05 -6.69
N PRO A 29 17.50 16.08 -7.43
CA PRO A 29 17.85 17.47 -7.15
C PRO A 29 17.40 17.85 -5.72
N ALA A 30 18.22 18.64 -5.02
CA ALA A 30 18.05 18.94 -3.60
C ALA A 30 16.65 19.44 -3.21
N ASN A 31 15.96 20.13 -4.13
CA ASN A 31 14.59 20.62 -3.93
C ASN A 31 13.55 19.48 -3.94
N HIS A 32 13.73 18.47 -4.79
CA HIS A 32 12.87 17.27 -4.82
C HIS A 32 13.02 16.44 -3.54
N ARG A 33 14.24 16.37 -3.01
CA ARG A 33 14.51 15.70 -1.73
C ARG A 33 13.83 16.42 -0.56
N LYS A 34 13.99 17.75 -0.47
CA LYS A 34 13.33 18.56 0.58
C LYS A 34 11.80 18.47 0.53
N LEU A 35 11.20 18.48 -0.65
CA LEU A 35 9.76 18.32 -0.81
C LEU A 35 9.29 16.94 -0.34
N LYS A 36 10.02 15.87 -0.70
CA LYS A 36 9.75 14.51 -0.22
C LYS A 36 9.88 14.37 1.29
N ASP A 37 10.85 15.03 1.88
CA ASP A 37 11.07 15.04 3.34
C ASP A 37 9.94 15.80 4.07
N ALA A 38 9.43 16.89 3.48
CA ALA A 38 8.31 17.64 4.02
C ALA A 38 6.99 16.85 3.97
N VAL A 39 6.68 16.21 2.83
CA VAL A 39 5.49 15.34 2.72
C VAL A 39 5.59 14.15 3.66
N LYS A 40 6.78 13.53 3.77
CA LYS A 40 7.02 12.45 4.74
C LYS A 40 6.66 12.87 6.16
N LYS A 41 7.10 14.05 6.60
CA LYS A 41 6.78 14.56 7.94
C LYS A 41 5.28 14.65 8.16
N ILE A 42 4.53 15.14 7.17
CA ILE A 42 3.07 15.23 7.26
C ILE A 42 2.44 13.82 7.32
N VAL A 43 2.93 12.87 6.52
CA VAL A 43 2.47 11.47 6.55
C VAL A 43 2.71 10.84 7.92
N ASP A 44 3.87 11.10 8.54
CA ASP A 44 4.20 10.60 9.89
C ASP A 44 3.23 11.16 10.95
N GLU A 45 2.93 12.46 10.88
CA GLU A 45 1.96 13.09 11.79
C GLU A 45 0.54 12.53 11.58
N ILE A 46 0.11 12.30 10.33
CA ILE A 46 -1.18 11.69 10.02
C ILE A 46 -1.24 10.26 10.57
N LEU A 47 -0.14 9.51 10.45
CA LEU A 47 -0.05 8.16 10.96
C LEU A 47 -0.19 8.13 12.49
N GLU A 48 0.46 9.05 13.20
CA GLU A 48 0.35 9.18 14.65
C GLU A 48 -1.11 9.47 15.06
N LEU A 49 -1.75 10.46 14.42
CA LEU A 49 -3.16 10.78 14.65
C LEU A 49 -4.08 9.59 14.38
N PHE A 50 -3.83 8.84 13.31
CA PHE A 50 -4.60 7.64 12.97
C PHE A 50 -4.46 6.56 14.05
N ILE A 51 -3.24 6.28 14.50
CA ILE A 51 -2.97 5.27 15.54
C ILE A 51 -3.65 5.66 16.86
N GLU A 52 -3.49 6.91 17.29
CA GLU A 52 -4.12 7.41 18.51
C GLU A 52 -5.65 7.31 18.44
N ALA A 53 -6.23 7.70 17.31
CA ALA A 53 -7.68 7.66 17.14
C ALA A 53 -8.23 6.24 17.17
N GLN A 54 -7.50 5.27 16.61
CA GLN A 54 -7.83 3.84 16.69
C GLN A 54 -7.76 3.33 18.14
N GLN A 55 -6.74 3.72 18.91
CA GLN A 55 -6.60 3.32 20.32
C GLN A 55 -7.68 3.90 21.23
N ILE A 56 -8.15 5.11 20.94
CA ILE A 56 -9.25 5.76 21.66
C ILE A 56 -10.61 5.17 21.25
N GLY A 57 -10.68 4.40 20.16
CA GLY A 57 -11.93 3.85 19.63
C GLY A 57 -12.81 4.91 18.96
N LYS A 58 -12.20 5.91 18.31
CA LYS A 58 -12.94 6.87 17.47
C LYS A 58 -13.60 6.14 16.31
N ASP A 59 -14.78 6.60 15.92
CA ASP A 59 -15.49 6.12 14.76
C ASP A 59 -14.82 6.61 13.46
N ASP A 60 -15.10 5.91 12.35
CA ASP A 60 -14.45 6.16 11.06
C ASP A 60 -14.64 7.59 10.54
N ASN A 61 -15.80 8.21 10.78
CA ASN A 61 -16.02 9.59 10.36
C ASN A 61 -15.14 10.55 11.18
N GLY A 62 -15.01 10.30 12.48
CA GLY A 62 -14.13 11.04 13.37
C GLY A 62 -12.66 10.97 12.92
N ILE A 63 -12.17 9.77 12.59
CA ILE A 63 -10.80 9.56 12.11
C ILE A 63 -10.59 10.25 10.75
N THR A 64 -11.51 10.04 9.81
CA THR A 64 -11.45 10.63 8.46
C THR A 64 -11.38 12.16 8.54
N ASN A 65 -12.24 12.79 9.35
CA ASN A 65 -12.23 14.24 9.53
C ASN A 65 -10.92 14.74 10.14
N MET A 66 -10.36 14.03 11.12
CA MET A 66 -9.06 14.39 11.70
C MET A 66 -7.95 14.40 10.65
N ILE A 67 -7.92 13.40 9.76
CA ILE A 67 -6.94 13.30 8.67
C ILE A 67 -7.13 14.46 7.68
N LEU A 68 -8.36 14.69 7.22
CA LEU A 68 -8.67 15.75 6.25
C LEU A 68 -8.42 17.16 6.82
N ASP A 69 -8.72 17.39 8.08
CA ASP A 69 -8.44 18.68 8.73
C ASP A 69 -6.94 18.89 8.93
N HIS A 70 -6.18 17.84 9.26
CA HIS A 70 -4.73 17.94 9.39
C HIS A 70 -4.05 18.24 8.05
N THR A 71 -4.46 17.57 6.97
CA THR A 71 -3.93 17.84 5.62
C THR A 71 -4.16 19.31 5.21
N LYS A 72 -5.37 19.84 5.42
CA LYS A 72 -5.68 21.26 5.19
C LYS A 72 -4.80 22.19 6.02
N LYS A 73 -4.65 21.93 7.33
CA LYS A 73 -3.80 22.74 8.23
C LYS A 73 -2.32 22.75 7.81
N ARG A 74 -1.85 21.67 7.17
CA ARG A 74 -0.48 21.54 6.67
C ARG A 74 -0.30 22.04 5.24
N ASN A 75 -1.33 22.65 4.63
CA ASN A 75 -1.33 23.08 3.23
C ASN A 75 -0.97 21.96 2.24
N THR A 76 -1.38 20.72 2.54
CA THR A 76 -1.31 19.58 1.62
C THR A 76 -2.73 19.09 1.34
N ASN A 77 -2.86 18.04 0.54
CA ASN A 77 -4.13 17.39 0.26
C ASN A 77 -4.02 15.86 0.43
N ALA A 78 -5.18 15.21 0.52
CA ALA A 78 -5.25 13.76 0.69
C ALA A 78 -4.60 12.99 -0.46
N VAL A 79 -4.63 13.52 -1.69
CA VAL A 79 -4.05 12.88 -2.88
C VAL A 79 -2.52 12.83 -2.78
N GLU A 80 -1.87 13.92 -2.37
CA GLU A 80 -0.41 13.97 -2.17
C GLU A 80 0.05 12.97 -1.10
N VAL A 81 -0.70 12.87 0.00
CA VAL A 81 -0.44 11.90 1.07
C VAL A 81 -0.61 10.47 0.53
N LEU A 82 -1.68 10.21 -0.24
CA LEU A 82 -1.93 8.92 -0.87
C LEU A 82 -0.80 8.54 -1.83
N GLU A 83 -0.39 9.43 -2.73
CA GLU A 83 0.70 9.20 -3.68
C GLU A 83 2.02 8.87 -2.97
N TRP A 84 2.29 9.56 -1.85
CA TRP A 84 3.44 9.26 -1.03
C TRP A 84 3.33 7.86 -0.40
N LEU A 85 2.17 7.51 0.19
CA LEU A 85 1.93 6.20 0.78
C LEU A 85 2.07 5.07 -0.25
N LEU A 86 1.58 5.27 -1.47
CA LEU A 86 1.70 4.33 -2.58
C LEU A 86 3.16 3.98 -2.89
N CYS A 87 4.06 4.96 -2.77
CA CYS A 87 5.49 4.79 -3.01
C CYS A 87 6.27 4.23 -1.80
N ASN A 88 5.69 4.23 -0.59
CA ASN A 88 6.43 4.00 0.66
C ASN A 88 5.79 2.92 1.55
N GLN A 89 5.29 1.83 0.95
CA GLN A 89 4.62 0.72 1.66
C GLN A 89 5.59 -0.21 2.42
N HIS A 90 6.67 0.31 2.98
CA HIS A 90 7.72 -0.51 3.61
C HIS A 90 7.39 -0.93 5.04
N THR A 91 6.51 -0.19 5.72
CA THR A 91 6.08 -0.47 7.10
C THR A 91 4.65 -1.01 7.13
N LEU A 92 4.32 -1.79 8.18
CA LEU A 92 2.96 -2.29 8.38
C LEU A 92 1.99 -1.15 8.68
N GLN A 93 2.48 -0.12 9.36
CA GLN A 93 1.75 1.11 9.67
C GLN A 93 1.30 1.83 8.40
N TYR A 94 2.22 2.15 7.48
CA TYR A 94 1.86 2.84 6.23
C TYR A 94 0.98 1.98 5.33
N LYS A 95 1.20 0.65 5.28
CA LYS A 95 0.31 -0.26 4.56
C LYS A 95 -1.12 -0.20 5.11
N THR A 96 -1.25 -0.20 6.44
CA THR A 96 -2.55 -0.14 7.10
C THR A 96 -3.21 1.21 6.87
N LEU A 97 -2.47 2.31 7.00
CA LEU A 97 -2.99 3.65 6.70
C LEU A 97 -3.42 3.79 5.23
N LEU A 98 -2.65 3.24 4.29
CA LEU A 98 -3.04 3.21 2.88
C LEU A 98 -4.32 2.38 2.65
N GLY A 99 -4.48 1.27 3.37
CA GLY A 99 -5.71 0.49 3.33
C GLY A 99 -6.91 1.30 3.83
N TYR A 100 -6.70 2.12 4.86
CA TYR A 100 -7.71 3.04 5.38
C TYR A 100 -8.12 4.08 4.34
N PHE A 101 -7.15 4.68 3.64
CA PHE A 101 -7.43 5.65 2.57
C PHE A 101 -8.32 5.05 1.46
N TYR A 102 -8.03 3.82 1.04
CA TYR A 102 -8.85 3.10 0.05
C TYR A 102 -10.25 2.74 0.54
N LEU A 103 -10.45 2.52 1.84
CA LEU A 103 -11.77 2.15 2.36
C LEU A 103 -12.68 3.36 2.57
N HIS A 104 -12.10 4.51 2.89
CA HIS A 104 -12.83 5.71 3.34
C HIS A 104 -12.78 6.89 2.35
N ASP A 105 -12.51 6.61 1.07
CA ASP A 105 -12.54 7.61 -0.01
C ASP A 105 -11.56 8.80 0.19
N ILE A 106 -10.41 8.54 0.82
CA ILE A 106 -9.45 9.60 1.19
C ILE A 106 -8.45 9.80 0.06
N GLY A 107 -8.73 10.76 -0.82
CA GLY A 107 -7.85 11.11 -1.95
C GLY A 107 -7.85 10.06 -3.08
N THR A 108 -8.73 9.06 -3.02
CA THR A 108 -8.96 8.02 -4.03
C THR A 108 -10.39 7.52 -3.91
N GLU A 109 -10.94 7.01 -5.00
CA GLU A 109 -12.20 6.24 -4.95
C GLU A 109 -12.07 5.02 -4.03
N ILE A 110 -13.21 4.63 -3.45
CA ILE A 110 -13.31 3.44 -2.60
C ILE A 110 -12.89 2.18 -3.35
N ASP A 111 -11.86 1.50 -2.85
CA ASP A 111 -11.40 0.18 -3.31
C ASP A 111 -11.29 -0.78 -2.12
N THR A 112 -12.44 -1.35 -1.74
CA THR A 112 -12.54 -2.28 -0.61
C THR A 112 -11.60 -3.47 -0.75
N ARG A 113 -11.36 -3.94 -1.98
CA ARG A 113 -10.45 -5.07 -2.23
C ARG A 113 -9.02 -4.69 -1.89
N LYS A 114 -8.52 -3.55 -2.37
CA LYS A 114 -7.16 -3.09 -2.04
C LYS A 114 -7.02 -2.84 -0.55
N ALA A 115 -8.00 -2.21 0.08
CA ALA A 115 -8.00 -1.97 1.52
C ALA A 115 -7.79 -3.27 2.30
N TYR A 116 -8.58 -4.31 2.01
CA TYR A 116 -8.49 -5.56 2.75
C TYR A 116 -7.24 -6.39 2.44
N VAL A 117 -6.70 -6.31 1.22
CA VAL A 117 -5.40 -6.94 0.92
C VAL A 117 -4.30 -6.30 1.74
N LEU A 118 -4.32 -4.97 1.90
CA LEU A 118 -3.34 -4.25 2.71
C LEU A 118 -3.48 -4.58 4.21
N TYR A 119 -4.72 -4.59 4.73
CA TYR A 119 -4.97 -5.01 6.11
C TYR A 119 -4.54 -6.44 6.35
N LEU A 120 -4.92 -7.38 5.49
CA LEU A 120 -4.53 -8.78 5.61
C LEU A 120 -3.00 -8.95 5.62
N ALA A 121 -2.29 -8.24 4.74
CA ALA A 121 -0.84 -8.32 4.67
C ALA A 121 -0.15 -7.81 5.95
N ALA A 122 -0.72 -6.80 6.61
CA ALA A 122 -0.22 -6.29 7.89
C ALA A 122 -0.67 -7.17 9.07
N ALA A 123 -1.91 -7.66 9.06
CA ALA A 123 -2.49 -8.53 10.08
C ALA A 123 -1.79 -9.90 10.16
N LYS A 124 -1.35 -10.45 9.01
CA LYS A 124 -0.53 -11.68 8.95
C LYS A 124 0.87 -11.50 9.56
N LYS A 125 1.28 -10.28 9.86
CA LYS A 125 2.53 -9.95 10.56
C LYS A 125 2.25 -9.37 11.94
N ASP A 126 1.13 -9.74 12.53
CA ASP A 126 0.72 -9.41 13.90
C ASP A 126 0.63 -7.91 14.18
N TYR A 127 0.29 -7.09 13.16
CA TYR A 127 0.02 -5.68 13.39
C TYR A 127 -1.40 -5.48 13.96
N PRO A 128 -1.57 -5.05 15.23
CA PRO A 128 -2.86 -5.15 15.92
C PRO A 128 -3.97 -4.32 15.30
N ILE A 129 -3.65 -3.11 14.84
CA ILE A 129 -4.63 -2.23 14.19
C ILE A 129 -5.14 -2.86 12.89
N ALA A 130 -4.28 -3.51 12.12
CA ALA A 130 -4.70 -4.20 10.90
C ALA A 130 -5.55 -5.45 11.19
N GLN A 131 -5.25 -6.18 12.26
CA GLN A 131 -6.08 -7.30 12.71
C GLN A 131 -7.47 -6.81 13.09
N TYR A 132 -7.56 -5.76 13.91
CA TYR A 132 -8.82 -5.13 14.30
C TYR A 132 -9.64 -4.66 13.10
N LEU A 133 -9.03 -3.91 12.17
CA LEU A 133 -9.73 -3.40 10.98
C LEU A 133 -10.20 -4.53 10.05
N LEU A 134 -9.42 -5.61 9.92
CA LEU A 134 -9.81 -6.79 9.15
C LEU A 134 -10.98 -7.54 9.81
N GLU A 135 -10.94 -7.73 11.12
CA GLU A 135 -12.02 -8.37 11.89
C GLU A 135 -13.32 -7.57 11.80
N MET A 136 -13.24 -6.25 11.96
CA MET A 136 -14.38 -5.35 11.83
C MET A 136 -15.03 -5.45 10.45
N ALA A 137 -14.21 -5.51 9.39
CA ALA A 137 -14.71 -5.71 8.03
C ALA A 137 -15.42 -7.06 7.87
N ILE A 138 -14.81 -8.16 8.33
CA ILE A 138 -15.42 -9.50 8.25
C ILE A 138 -16.75 -9.53 9.02
N HIS A 139 -16.79 -8.94 10.22
CA HIS A 139 -18.00 -8.85 11.02
C HIS A 139 -19.12 -8.11 10.28
N TYR A 140 -18.81 -6.94 9.71
CA TYR A 140 -19.76 -6.13 8.97
C TYR A 140 -20.36 -6.90 7.78
N TYR A 141 -19.54 -7.50 6.91
CA TYR A 141 -20.05 -8.26 5.76
C TYR A 141 -20.77 -9.53 6.16
N THR A 142 -20.38 -10.17 7.26
CA THR A 142 -21.12 -11.32 7.80
C THR A 142 -22.53 -10.92 8.20
N LYS A 143 -22.67 -9.80 8.92
CA LYS A 143 -23.97 -9.27 9.32
C LYS A 143 -24.81 -8.88 8.10
N ALA A 144 -24.23 -8.15 7.15
CA ALA A 144 -24.94 -7.75 5.93
C ALA A 144 -25.35 -8.95 5.07
N SER A 145 -24.49 -9.96 4.93
CA SER A 145 -24.82 -11.19 4.19
C SER A 145 -25.99 -11.94 4.83
N LYS A 146 -26.05 -12.03 6.17
CA LYS A 146 -27.18 -12.64 6.89
C LYS A 146 -28.51 -11.90 6.70
N LEU A 147 -28.45 -10.60 6.42
CA LEU A 147 -29.62 -9.78 6.12
C LEU A 147 -30.07 -9.88 4.64
N GLY A 148 -29.45 -10.74 3.84
CA GLY A 148 -29.81 -10.96 2.43
C GLY A 148 -29.09 -10.06 1.44
N HIS A 149 -28.06 -9.31 1.85
CA HIS A 149 -27.24 -8.53 0.92
C HIS A 149 -26.25 -9.47 0.19
N GLU A 150 -26.64 -9.99 -0.96
CA GLU A 150 -25.84 -10.93 -1.77
C GLU A 150 -24.44 -10.38 -2.12
N SER A 151 -24.32 -9.07 -2.37
CA SER A 151 -23.04 -8.40 -2.62
C SER A 151 -22.07 -8.55 -1.45
N SER A 152 -22.57 -8.45 -0.21
CA SER A 152 -21.77 -8.63 1.02
C SER A 152 -21.30 -10.07 1.17
N GLN A 153 -22.08 -11.06 0.73
CA GLN A 153 -21.68 -12.47 0.75
C GLN A 153 -20.51 -12.73 -0.19
N VAL A 154 -20.50 -12.11 -1.38
CA VAL A 154 -19.39 -12.22 -2.33
C VAL A 154 -18.10 -11.62 -1.75
N VAL A 155 -18.18 -10.47 -1.09
CA VAL A 155 -17.02 -9.83 -0.44
C VAL A 155 -16.53 -10.68 0.72
N LEU A 156 -17.43 -11.19 1.56
CA LEU A 156 -17.10 -12.07 2.68
C LEU A 156 -16.39 -13.34 2.22
N ASN A 157 -16.89 -14.01 1.19
CA ASN A 157 -16.28 -15.23 0.65
C ASN A 157 -14.84 -14.97 0.15
N LYS A 158 -14.60 -13.81 -0.48
CA LYS A 158 -13.25 -13.40 -0.92
C LYS A 158 -12.33 -13.14 0.27
N LEU A 159 -12.82 -12.46 1.31
CA LEU A 159 -12.08 -12.21 2.55
C LEU A 159 -11.67 -13.50 3.24
N LEU A 160 -12.62 -14.42 3.43
CA LEU A 160 -12.37 -15.72 4.08
C LEU A 160 -11.42 -16.60 3.27
N LYS A 161 -11.46 -16.54 1.95
CA LYS A 161 -10.49 -17.24 1.09
C LYS A 161 -9.06 -16.68 1.25
N ALA A 162 -8.93 -15.36 1.37
CA ALA A 162 -7.63 -14.72 1.51
C ALA A 162 -6.99 -14.99 2.90
N THR A 163 -7.80 -15.13 3.95
CA THR A 163 -7.34 -15.48 5.30
C THR A 163 -6.99 -16.96 5.45
N SER A 164 -7.67 -17.87 4.74
CA SER A 164 -7.46 -19.32 4.82
C SER A 164 -6.27 -19.85 3.99
N SER A 165 -5.72 -19.07 3.07
CA SER A 165 -4.53 -19.47 2.31
C SER A 165 -3.25 -19.19 3.12
N PRO A 166 -2.42 -20.20 3.44
CA PRO A 166 -1.15 -19.99 4.13
C PRO A 166 -0.24 -19.09 3.28
N PRO A 167 0.66 -18.29 3.89
CA PRO A 167 1.61 -17.50 3.12
C PRO A 167 2.40 -18.45 2.22
N SER A 168 2.36 -18.20 0.90
CA SER A 168 3.26 -18.87 -0.04
C SER A 168 4.69 -18.58 0.41
N SER A 169 5.36 -19.64 0.86
CA SER A 169 6.71 -19.68 1.40
C SER A 169 7.74 -19.06 0.46
#